data_AF-A0A3C0C457-F1
#
_entry.id   AF-A0A3C0C457-F1
#
_cell.length_a   1.000
_cell.length_b   1.000
_cell.length_c   1.000
_cell.angle_alpha   90.00
_cell.angle_beta   90.00
_cell.angle_gamma   90.00
#
_symmetry.space_group_name_H-M   'P 1'
#
loop_
_entity.id
_entity.type
_entity.pdbx_description
1 polymer ?
#
loop_
_entity_poly.entity_id
_entity_poly.type
_entity_poly.pdbx_seq_one_letter_code
_entity_poly.pdbx_strand_id
1 'polypeptide(L)'
;DTDLCLNAKYFEKAGIKTVLVSDESAGTDGASQSLADATPELDAFISTGNVNEMIEVPAMKKVIGCKEAISLLSGGAEESLRPDGSMYVELQSVIASTAEIGFNKLGCEWV
;
A
#
# COMPACT_ATOMS: atom_id res chain seq x y z
N ASP A 1 -9.74 2.24 -5.50
CA ASP A 1 -9.49 1.18 -6.51
C ASP A 1 -10.59 1.06 -7.56
N THR A 2 -11.84 1.51 -7.28
CA THR A 2 -12.94 1.50 -8.26
C THR A 2 -12.61 2.26 -9.56
N ASP A 3 -11.98 3.43 -9.45
CA ASP A 3 -11.59 4.28 -10.57
C ASP A 3 -10.53 3.62 -11.46
N LEU A 4 -9.52 2.98 -10.86
CA LEU A 4 -8.52 2.17 -11.57
C LEU A 4 -9.17 1.04 -12.38
N CYS A 5 -10.09 0.29 -11.74
CA CYS A 5 -10.81 -0.80 -12.39
C CYS A 5 -11.70 -0.31 -13.54
N LEU A 6 -12.38 0.83 -13.38
CA LEU A 6 -13.20 1.44 -14.43
C LEU A 6 -12.35 1.94 -15.61
N ASN A 7 -11.18 2.52 -15.35
CA ASN A 7 -10.26 2.96 -16.40
C ASN A 7 -9.76 1.77 -17.23
N ALA A 8 -9.30 0.70 -16.59
CA ALA A 8 -8.88 -0.53 -17.27
C ALA A 8 -9.99 -1.07 -18.18
N LYS A 9 -11.22 -1.14 -17.65
CA LYS A 9 -12.40 -1.54 -18.41
C LYS A 9 -12.67 -0.69 -19.64
N TYR A 10 -12.61 0.63 -19.52
CA TYR A 10 -12.89 1.52 -20.66
C TYR A 10 -11.82 1.42 -21.74
N PHE A 11 -10.55 1.25 -21.36
CA PHE A 11 -9.47 1.02 -22.31
C PHE A 11 -9.59 -0.32 -23.03
N GLU A 12 -9.85 -1.41 -22.31
CA GLU A 12 -10.05 -2.75 -22.92
C GLU A 12 -11.23 -2.77 -23.89
N LYS A 13 -12.35 -2.12 -23.53
CA LYS A 13 -13.50 -1.96 -24.43
C LYS A 13 -13.21 -1.14 -25.68
N ALA A 14 -12.23 -0.24 -25.61
CA ALA A 14 -11.75 0.53 -26.76
C ALA A 14 -10.70 -0.23 -27.60
N GLY A 15 -10.37 -1.48 -27.25
CA GLY A 15 -9.35 -2.29 -27.92
C GLY A 15 -7.91 -1.98 -27.51
N ILE A 16 -7.72 -1.25 -26.40
CA ILE A 16 -6.40 -0.94 -25.84
C ILE A 16 -6.11 -1.93 -24.72
N LYS A 17 -5.01 -2.67 -24.84
CA LYS A 17 -4.58 -3.60 -23.81
C LYS A 17 -4.01 -2.88 -22.60
N THR A 18 -4.45 -3.31 -21.42
CA THR A 18 -4.11 -2.73 -20.13
C THR A 18 -3.43 -3.74 -19.22
N VAL A 19 -2.50 -3.25 -18.40
CA VAL A 19 -1.94 -3.98 -17.27
C VAL A 19 -2.02 -3.00 -16.11
N LEU A 20 -2.74 -3.37 -15.05
CA LEU A 20 -2.80 -2.54 -13.85
C LEU A 20 -1.63 -2.88 -12.94
N VAL A 21 -0.94 -1.85 -12.44
CA VAL A 21 0.09 -1.96 -11.41
C VAL A 21 -0.39 -1.09 -10.26
N SER A 22 -0.62 -1.68 -9.09
CA SER A 22 -1.19 -0.98 -7.94
C SER A 22 -0.70 -1.63 -6.66
N ASP A 23 -0.67 -0.87 -5.57
CA ASP A 23 -0.68 -1.44 -4.24
C ASP A 23 -2.09 -1.89 -3.84
N GLU A 24 -2.19 -2.58 -2.69
CA GLU A 24 -3.46 -3.11 -2.20
C GLU A 24 -3.79 -2.56 -0.81
N SER A 25 -5.03 -2.12 -0.63
CA SER A 25 -5.59 -1.77 0.69
C SER A 25 -6.27 -2.97 1.34
N ALA A 26 -5.48 -4.00 1.67
CA ALA A 26 -6.00 -5.27 2.20
C ALA A 26 -6.21 -5.27 3.73
N GLY A 27 -6.01 -4.14 4.40
CA GLY A 27 -6.13 -4.02 5.86
C GLY A 27 -4.94 -4.64 6.61
N THR A 28 -4.85 -4.40 7.91
CA THR A 28 -3.67 -4.76 8.72
C THR A 28 -3.41 -6.26 8.81
N ASP A 29 -4.42 -7.08 8.56
CA ASP A 29 -4.39 -8.55 8.58
C ASP A 29 -4.49 -9.17 7.17
N GLY A 30 -4.56 -8.35 6.12
CA GLY A 30 -4.74 -8.79 4.74
C GLY A 30 -6.13 -9.33 4.41
N ALA A 31 -7.12 -9.21 5.32
CA ALA A 31 -8.45 -9.79 5.14
C ALA A 31 -9.46 -8.85 4.45
N SER A 32 -9.09 -7.59 4.19
CA SER A 32 -9.97 -6.64 3.50
C SER A 32 -10.01 -6.94 2.01
N GLN A 33 -11.17 -6.74 1.40
CA GLN A 33 -11.37 -6.97 -0.04
C GLN A 33 -10.80 -5.79 -0.86
N SER A 34 -9.48 -5.72 -0.98
CA SER A 34 -8.76 -4.71 -1.78
C SER A 34 -9.28 -4.63 -3.22
N LEU A 35 -9.56 -5.78 -3.83
CA LEU A 35 -10.00 -5.91 -5.23
C LEU A 35 -11.51 -6.11 -5.40
N ALA A 36 -12.34 -5.71 -4.43
CA ALA A 36 -13.80 -5.88 -4.50
C ALA A 36 -14.43 -5.25 -5.77
N ASP A 37 -13.83 -4.17 -6.28
CA ASP A 37 -14.30 -3.43 -7.44
C ASP A 37 -13.76 -3.94 -8.79
N ALA A 38 -13.05 -5.08 -8.79
CA ALA A 38 -12.52 -5.67 -10.01
C ALA A 38 -13.64 -5.98 -11.04
N THR A 39 -13.29 -5.85 -12.32
CA THR A 39 -14.20 -6.07 -13.45
C THR A 39 -13.61 -7.14 -14.37
N PRO A 40 -14.42 -7.94 -15.08
CA PRO A 40 -13.91 -9.04 -15.91
C PRO A 40 -12.93 -8.60 -17.01
N GLU A 41 -12.98 -7.33 -17.43
CA GLU A 41 -12.06 -6.75 -18.39
C GLU A 41 -10.64 -6.54 -17.82
N LEU A 42 -10.47 -6.50 -16.49
CA LEU A 42 -9.16 -6.41 -15.85
C LEU A 42 -8.54 -7.81 -15.79
N ASP A 43 -7.89 -8.21 -16.88
CA ASP A 43 -7.31 -9.54 -17.08
C ASP A 43 -5.82 -9.65 -16.67
N ALA A 44 -5.18 -8.52 -16.34
CA ALA A 44 -3.81 -8.45 -15.85
C ALA A 44 -3.63 -7.42 -14.71
N PHE A 45 -3.23 -7.89 -13.53
CA PHE A 45 -2.93 -7.09 -12.34
C PHE A 45 -1.57 -7.47 -11.76
N ILE A 46 -0.73 -6.47 -11.49
CA ILE A 46 0.54 -6.61 -10.79
C ILE A 46 0.40 -5.89 -9.46
N SER A 47 0.29 -6.68 -8.40
CA SER A 47 0.27 -6.13 -7.05
C SER A 47 1.67 -5.72 -6.59
N THR A 48 1.76 -4.62 -5.87
CA THR A 48 2.99 -4.14 -5.23
C THR A 48 3.00 -4.31 -3.71
N GLY A 49 2.01 -5.00 -3.16
CA GLY A 49 1.93 -5.35 -1.74
C GLY A 49 0.80 -4.63 -0.99
N ASN A 50 0.54 -5.10 0.23
CA ASN A 50 -0.46 -4.53 1.12
C ASN A 50 0.06 -3.28 1.83
N VAL A 51 -0.56 -2.13 1.57
CA VAL A 51 -0.16 -0.84 2.16
C VAL A 51 -0.42 -0.75 3.66
N ASN A 52 -1.39 -1.53 4.15
CA ASN A 52 -1.83 -1.50 5.54
C ASN A 52 -1.05 -2.48 6.42
N GLU A 53 -0.11 -3.25 5.88
CA GLU A 53 0.67 -4.20 6.66
C GLU A 53 1.40 -3.48 7.79
N MET A 54 1.23 -3.98 9.03
CA MET A 54 1.87 -3.37 10.19
C MET A 54 3.34 -3.75 10.24
N ILE A 55 4.20 -2.74 10.40
CA ILE A 55 5.64 -2.90 10.54
C ILE A 55 6.14 -2.32 11.86
N GLU A 56 7.21 -2.92 12.37
CA GLU A 56 7.94 -2.40 13.52
C GLU A 56 9.24 -1.75 13.05
N VAL A 57 9.37 -0.45 13.31
CA VAL A 57 10.59 0.31 13.03
C VAL A 57 11.35 0.50 14.34
N PRO A 58 12.60 0.02 14.45
CA PRO A 58 13.37 0.16 15.68
C PRO A 58 13.71 1.63 15.95
N ALA A 59 14.01 1.94 17.21
CA ALA A 59 14.46 3.28 17.59
C ALA A 59 15.70 3.71 16.78
N MET A 60 15.58 4.83 16.07
CA MET A 60 16.63 5.31 15.18
C MET A 60 17.75 6.00 15.96
N LYS A 61 19.01 5.70 15.64
CA LYS A 61 20.18 6.38 16.23
C LYS A 61 20.23 7.88 15.95
N LYS A 62 19.59 8.31 14.84
CA LYS A 62 19.52 9.69 14.40
C LYS A 62 18.12 9.95 13.87
N VAL A 63 17.48 10.98 14.38
CA VAL A 63 16.18 11.49 13.91
C VAL A 63 16.43 12.82 13.21
N ILE A 64 15.84 12.98 12.02
CA ILE A 64 15.87 14.24 11.27
C ILE A 64 14.43 14.74 11.18
N GLY A 65 14.17 15.92 11.76
CA GLY A 65 12.82 16.48 11.83
C GLY A 65 12.10 16.16 13.15
N CYS A 66 10.77 16.19 13.10
CA CYS A 66 9.86 15.99 14.24
C CYS A 66 9.31 14.55 14.22
N LYS A 67 9.72 13.71 15.17
CA LYS A 67 9.30 12.29 15.20
C LYS A 67 7.80 12.15 15.51
N GLU A 68 7.25 13.10 16.25
CA GLU A 68 5.85 13.15 16.64
C GLU A 68 4.93 13.35 15.44
N ALA A 69 5.45 13.82 14.29
CA ALA A 69 4.68 13.97 13.06
C ALA A 69 4.18 12.63 12.49
N ILE A 70 4.70 11.49 12.96
CA ILE A 70 4.24 10.17 12.52
C ILE A 70 2.73 9.98 12.79
N SER A 71 2.19 10.57 13.86
CA SER A 71 0.76 10.47 14.19
C SER A 71 -0.17 11.21 13.22
N LEU A 72 0.41 12.06 12.36
CA LEU A 72 -0.32 12.84 11.35
C LEU A 72 -0.10 12.29 9.93
N LEU A 73 0.79 11.31 9.77
CA LEU A 73 1.09 10.69 8.48
C LEU A 73 0.12 9.54 8.22
N SER A 74 -0.19 9.28 6.94
CA SER A 74 -0.94 8.07 6.56
C SER A 74 -0.22 6.81 7.07
N GLY A 75 -0.99 5.90 7.67
CA GLY A 75 -0.47 4.69 8.33
C GLY A 75 0.06 4.88 9.75
N GLY A 76 0.08 6.11 10.26
CA GLY A 76 0.44 6.42 11.63
C GLY A 76 -0.77 6.80 12.49
N ALA A 77 -0.59 6.68 13.81
CA ALA A 77 -1.55 7.03 14.84
C ALA A 77 -0.85 7.68 16.04
N GLU A 78 -1.61 8.17 17.02
CA GLU A 78 -1.05 8.84 18.21
C GLU A 78 -0.11 7.89 19.00
N GLU A 79 -0.47 6.62 19.05
CA GLU A 79 0.26 5.54 19.69
C GLU A 79 1.42 4.96 18.85
N SER A 80 1.58 5.40 17.59
CA SER A 80 2.58 4.81 16.70
C SER A 80 4.00 5.03 17.19
N LEU A 81 4.31 6.16 17.82
CA LEU A 81 5.61 6.42 18.42
C LEU A 81 5.63 5.93 19.86
N ARG A 82 6.40 4.87 20.14
CA ARG A 82 6.48 4.27 21.45
C ARG A 82 7.46 5.04 22.37
N PRO A 83 7.32 4.91 23.70
CA PRO A 83 8.19 5.60 24.66
C PRO A 83 9.69 5.26 24.52
N ASP A 84 10.02 4.06 24.03
CA ASP A 84 11.39 3.63 23.77
C ASP A 84 11.97 4.18 22.45
N GLY A 85 11.16 4.94 21.69
CA GLY A 85 11.52 5.53 20.41
C GLY A 85 11.35 4.61 19.21
N SER A 86 10.95 3.35 19.40
CA SER A 86 10.50 2.49 18.30
C SER A 86 9.13 2.94 17.79
N MET A 87 8.77 2.53 16.57
CA MET A 87 7.48 2.84 15.98
C MET A 87 6.76 1.58 15.52
N TYR A 88 5.44 1.58 15.66
CA TYR A 88 4.55 0.58 15.10
C TYR A 88 3.51 1.28 14.22
N VAL A 89 3.65 1.08 12.92
CA VAL A 89 2.96 1.85 11.88
C VAL A 89 2.58 0.94 10.73
N GLU A 90 1.63 1.35 9.92
CA GLU A 90 1.38 0.69 8.63
C GLU A 90 2.53 1.00 7.66
N LEU A 91 2.76 0.07 6.73
CA LEU A 91 3.81 0.15 5.73
C LEU A 91 3.75 1.44 4.88
N GLN A 92 2.55 1.97 4.63
CA GLN A 92 2.36 3.24 3.92
C GLN A 92 2.98 4.47 4.62
N SER A 93 3.32 4.40 5.91
CA SER A 93 4.10 5.45 6.57
C SER A 93 5.54 5.54 6.06
N VAL A 94 6.04 4.49 5.40
CA VAL A 94 7.31 4.54 4.67
C VAL A 94 7.00 5.01 3.25
N ILE A 95 7.34 6.26 2.94
CA ILE A 95 7.09 6.83 1.62
C ILE A 95 7.72 5.95 0.52
N ALA A 96 6.90 5.60 -0.48
CA ALA A 96 7.26 4.75 -1.61
C ALA A 96 7.57 3.28 -1.27
N SER A 97 7.10 2.76 -0.13
CA SER A 97 7.24 1.35 0.23
C SER A 97 6.52 0.38 -0.73
N THR A 98 5.38 0.81 -1.28
CA THR A 98 4.56 0.09 -2.26
C THR A 98 4.53 0.81 -3.60
N ALA A 99 5.66 1.39 -4.02
CA ALA A 99 5.69 2.21 -5.23
C ALA A 99 5.34 1.40 -6.50
N GLU A 100 4.32 1.88 -7.21
CA GLU A 100 3.75 1.30 -8.44
C GLU A 100 4.66 1.43 -9.69
N ILE A 101 5.91 1.86 -9.49
CA ILE A 101 6.92 2.01 -10.56
C ILE A 101 7.79 0.76 -10.75
N GLY A 102 7.43 -0.37 -10.10
CA GLY A 102 8.11 -1.66 -10.26
C GLY A 102 9.44 -1.79 -9.51
N PHE A 103 9.66 -1.00 -8.46
CA PHE A 103 10.84 -1.09 -7.60
C PHE A 103 10.44 -1.24 -6.14
N ASN A 104 10.19 -2.48 -5.72
CA ASN A 104 10.00 -2.83 -4.32
C ASN A 104 10.64 -4.21 -4.04
N LYS A 105 10.66 -4.62 -2.77
CA LYS A 105 11.02 -6.00 -2.37
C LYS A 105 9.79 -6.80 -1.91
N LEU A 106 8.60 -6.24 -2.10
CA LEU A 106 7.35 -6.72 -1.53
C LEU A 106 6.50 -7.29 -2.67
N GLY A 107 6.06 -8.53 -2.52
CA GLY A 107 5.16 -9.20 -3.45
C GLY A 107 4.00 -9.81 -2.70
N CYS A 108 2.99 -10.27 -3.44
CA CYS A 108 1.81 -10.92 -2.88
C CYS A 108 1.87 -12.41 -3.18
N GLU A 109 1.39 -13.22 -2.24
CA GLU A 109 1.10 -14.63 -2.51
C GLU A 109 -0.33 -14.70 -3.09
N TRP A 110 -0.45 -15.15 -4.34
CA TRP A 110 -1.76 -15.40 -4.94
C TRP A 110 -2.35 -16.67 -4.33
N VAL A 111 -3.50 -16.53 -3.66
CA VAL A 111 -4.26 -17.66 -3.08
C VAL A 111 -5.34 -18.14 -4.06
#